data_AF-A0AA89CN32-F1
#
_entry.id   AF-A0AA89CN32-F1
#
_cell.length_a   1.000
_cell.length_b   1.000
_cell.length_c   1.000
_cell.angle_alpha   90.00
_cell.angle_beta   90.00
_cell.angle_gamma   90.00
#
_symmetry.space_group_name_H-M   'P 1'
#
loop_
_entity.id
_entity.type
_entity.pdbx_description
1 polymer ?
#
loop_
_entity_poly.entity_id
_entity_poly.type
_entity_poly.pdbx_seq_one_letter_code
_entity_poly.pdbx_strand_id
1 'polypeptide(L)'
;MKNSQNKFSNVILIILSAIIIGLVAFFSSYYFFMNKSLTKYKNKLNFEIKNINSVNMSVSDIKISESSIKNNDRIINTMHKNISSLQNYLYAIKSLNPSTKYANEHENLINGVQSNILIYKQVLSIAKSIENIDGKTLNRSLTDLDKYINDTLNFYSQISIRNVKIDLPSETLNFLNSFKNLAQKQAKATISTKVTKHKTTNFINYLNDISIKFNNLKKDYISDITTGLEFKGYSALLNEISNDEVSLSALRSNLSIISVPRNANIVFDNFCKTLDDYNYYLENLRYNLNIEELTSSNDNISKSSLKNLYSSSRDDLKQVEKSYEEFLDLFANFKNY
;
A
#
# COMPACT_ATOMS: atom_id res chain seq x y z
N MET A 1 50.02 90.15 -24.15
CA MET A 1 50.06 88.68 -24.13
C MET A 1 49.60 88.06 -22.79
N LYS A 2 49.98 88.58 -21.60
CA LYS A 2 49.51 88.07 -20.29
C LYS A 2 47.97 88.03 -20.11
N ASN A 3 47.24 89.02 -20.63
CA ASN A 3 45.77 89.07 -20.49
C ASN A 3 45.00 88.05 -21.36
N SER A 4 45.55 87.57 -22.49
CA SER A 4 44.87 86.55 -23.30
C SER A 4 45.12 85.13 -22.76
N GLN A 5 46.32 84.85 -22.23
CA GLN A 5 46.61 83.60 -21.53
C GLN A 5 45.76 83.40 -20.27
N ASN A 6 45.55 84.45 -19.48
CA ASN A 6 44.68 84.37 -18.29
C ASN A 6 43.20 84.15 -18.65
N LYS A 7 42.71 84.75 -19.74
CA LYS A 7 41.34 84.51 -20.23
C LYS A 7 41.17 83.09 -20.76
N PHE A 8 42.14 82.56 -21.51
CA PHE A 8 42.10 81.20 -22.04
C PHE A 8 42.18 80.14 -20.93
N SER A 9 43.05 80.37 -19.93
CA SER A 9 43.15 79.54 -18.72
C SER A 9 41.85 79.53 -17.91
N ASN A 10 41.17 80.67 -17.76
CA ASN A 10 39.89 80.75 -17.05
C ASN A 10 38.76 80.03 -17.79
N VAL A 11 38.72 80.11 -19.13
CA VAL A 11 37.74 79.38 -19.94
C VAL A 11 37.94 77.86 -19.82
N ILE A 12 39.19 77.38 -19.87
CA ILE A 12 39.51 75.97 -19.65
C ILE A 12 39.09 75.50 -18.26
N LEU A 13 39.32 76.31 -17.23
CA LEU A 13 38.92 76.01 -15.84
C LEU A 13 37.40 75.89 -15.70
N ILE A 14 36.63 76.75 -16.36
CA ILE A 14 35.16 76.69 -16.37
C ILE A 14 34.67 75.40 -17.06
N ILE A 15 35.27 75.02 -18.19
CA ILE A 15 34.92 73.80 -18.93
C ILE A 15 35.22 72.55 -18.08
N LEU A 16 36.41 72.48 -17.46
CA LEU A 16 36.78 71.38 -16.55
C LEU A 16 35.82 71.30 -15.34
N SER A 17 35.46 72.44 -14.77
CA SER A 17 34.50 72.50 -13.65
C SER A 17 33.12 72.00 -14.06
N ALA A 18 32.64 72.38 -15.25
CA ALA A 18 31.37 71.90 -15.80
C ALA A 18 31.39 70.39 -16.06
N ILE A 19 32.50 69.84 -16.56
CA ILE A 19 32.68 68.39 -16.75
C ILE A 19 32.64 67.66 -15.41
N ILE A 20 33.34 68.16 -14.39
CA ILE A 20 33.34 67.54 -13.05
C ILE A 20 31.94 67.58 -12.43
N ILE A 21 31.23 68.71 -12.50
CA ILE A 21 29.86 68.82 -12.01
C ILE A 21 28.93 67.86 -12.77
N GLY A 22 29.09 67.75 -14.09
CA GLY A 22 28.35 66.81 -14.93
C GLY A 22 28.59 65.35 -14.53
N LEU A 23 29.85 64.97 -14.29
CA LEU A 23 30.22 63.64 -13.81
C LEU A 23 29.63 63.36 -12.42
N VAL A 24 29.74 64.29 -11.48
CA VAL A 24 29.17 64.15 -10.13
C VAL A 24 27.65 63.99 -10.21
N ALA A 25 26.96 64.79 -11.03
CA ALA A 25 25.52 64.68 -11.23
C ALA A 25 25.13 63.34 -11.88
N PHE A 26 25.90 62.88 -12.87
CA PHE A 26 25.69 61.58 -13.54
C PHE A 26 25.90 60.41 -12.56
N PHE A 27 27.01 60.37 -11.84
CA PHE A 27 27.27 59.29 -10.88
C PHE A 27 26.29 59.31 -9.71
N SER A 28 25.91 60.50 -9.21
CA SER A 28 24.93 60.63 -8.13
C SER A 28 23.55 60.18 -8.57
N SER A 29 23.10 60.58 -9.76
CA SER A 29 21.81 60.14 -10.31
C SER A 29 21.83 58.65 -10.61
N TYR A 30 22.88 58.13 -11.25
CA TYR A 30 23.06 56.69 -11.49
C TYR A 30 23.00 55.88 -10.19
N TYR A 31 23.75 56.31 -9.17
CA TYR A 31 23.74 55.66 -7.86
C TYR A 31 22.34 55.70 -7.21
N PHE A 32 21.65 56.84 -7.27
CA PHE A 32 20.29 56.97 -6.75
C PHE A 32 19.29 56.04 -7.45
N PHE A 33 19.29 56.00 -8.79
CA PHE A 33 18.40 55.13 -9.57
C PHE A 33 18.72 53.65 -9.36
N MET A 34 20.01 53.27 -9.36
CA MET A 34 20.43 51.90 -9.09
C MET A 34 20.04 51.45 -7.68
N ASN A 35 20.25 52.29 -6.67
CA ASN A 35 19.90 51.96 -5.29
C ASN A 35 18.38 51.86 -5.09
N LYS A 36 17.59 52.73 -5.74
CA LYS A 36 16.12 52.67 -5.73
C LYS A 36 15.60 51.38 -6.39
N SER A 37 16.15 51.01 -7.55
CA SER A 37 15.81 49.76 -8.25
C SER A 37 16.13 48.53 -7.41
N LEU A 38 17.35 48.48 -6.84
CA LEU A 38 17.80 47.39 -5.99
C LEU A 38 16.95 47.26 -4.72
N THR A 39 16.56 48.38 -4.12
CA THR A 39 15.69 48.41 -2.93
C THR A 39 14.30 47.88 -3.26
N LYS A 40 13.72 48.27 -4.41
CA LYS A 40 12.42 47.77 -4.87
C LYS A 40 12.45 46.26 -5.09
N TYR A 41 13.50 45.76 -5.75
CA TYR A 41 13.72 44.32 -5.94
C TYR A 41 13.76 43.57 -4.59
N LYS A 42 14.62 44.01 -3.67
CA LYS A 42 14.76 43.37 -2.35
C LYS A 42 13.47 43.39 -1.54
N ASN A 43 12.76 44.50 -1.52
CA ASN A 43 11.51 44.61 -0.78
C ASN A 43 10.46 43.64 -1.30
N LYS A 44 10.32 43.53 -2.63
CA LYS A 44 9.36 42.59 -3.21
C LYS A 44 9.80 41.13 -3.00
N LEU A 45 11.08 40.83 -3.18
CA LEU A 45 11.62 39.50 -2.92
C LEU A 45 11.39 39.06 -1.46
N ASN A 46 11.63 39.96 -0.50
CA ASN A 46 11.41 39.70 0.92
C ASN A 46 9.94 39.45 1.24
N PHE A 47 9.04 40.19 0.59
CA PHE A 47 7.60 39.97 0.73
C PHE A 47 7.21 38.57 0.25
N GLU A 48 7.65 38.15 -0.93
CA GLU A 48 7.34 36.81 -1.45
C GLU A 48 7.97 35.70 -0.59
N ILE A 49 9.21 35.87 -0.15
CA ILE A 49 9.90 34.89 0.72
C ILE A 49 9.20 34.76 2.08
N LYS A 50 8.75 35.87 2.68
CA LYS A 50 7.96 35.83 3.91
C LYS A 50 6.69 34.99 3.74
N ASN A 51 6.02 35.15 2.60
CA ASN A 51 4.81 34.37 2.29
C ASN A 51 5.14 32.89 2.06
N ILE A 52 6.24 32.57 1.38
CA ILE A 52 6.72 31.19 1.21
C ILE A 52 7.01 30.55 2.57
N ASN A 53 7.71 31.23 3.47
CA ASN A 53 7.97 30.71 4.81
C ASN A 53 6.68 30.48 5.60
N SER A 54 5.68 31.35 5.44
CA SER A 54 4.35 31.15 6.04
C SER A 54 3.66 29.90 5.49
N VAL A 55 3.82 29.59 4.20
CA VAL A 55 3.34 28.33 3.62
C VAL A 55 4.12 27.15 4.17
N ASN A 56 5.44 27.26 4.28
CA ASN A 56 6.29 26.19 4.79
C ASN A 56 5.88 25.81 6.22
N MET A 57 5.60 26.81 7.08
CA MET A 57 5.10 26.59 8.43
C MET A 57 3.66 26.07 8.49
N SER A 58 2.82 26.23 7.47
CA SER A 58 1.37 25.93 7.57
C SER A 58 1.04 24.47 7.90
N VAL A 59 1.97 23.56 7.66
CA VAL A 59 1.82 22.13 7.98
C VAL A 59 2.12 21.80 9.44
N SER A 60 2.71 22.73 10.22
CA SER A 60 3.02 22.52 11.65
C SER A 60 1.78 22.20 12.48
N ASP A 61 0.64 22.74 12.06
CA ASP A 61 -0.63 22.58 12.77
C ASP A 61 -1.32 21.24 12.48
N ILE A 62 -0.79 20.46 11.53
CA ILE A 62 -1.29 19.13 11.20
C ILE A 62 -0.65 18.12 12.14
N LYS A 63 -1.39 17.80 13.21
CA LYS A 63 -1.03 16.68 14.09
C LYS A 63 -1.29 15.36 13.38
N ILE A 64 -0.20 14.64 13.11
CA ILE A 64 -0.21 13.28 12.60
C ILE A 64 -0.24 12.33 13.82
N SER A 65 -1.37 11.65 14.08
CA SER A 65 -1.48 10.66 15.17
C SER A 65 -1.12 9.25 14.69
N GLU A 66 -0.64 8.40 15.61
CA GLU A 66 -0.01 7.11 15.29
C GLU A 66 -0.91 6.06 14.60
N SER A 67 -2.24 6.21 14.64
CA SER A 67 -3.18 5.12 14.31
C SER A 67 -3.75 5.15 12.90
N SER A 68 -3.76 6.28 12.20
CA SER A 68 -4.11 6.37 10.77
C SER A 68 -3.87 7.79 10.25
N ILE A 69 -3.91 7.97 8.93
CA ILE A 69 -4.14 9.29 8.34
C ILE A 69 -5.61 9.69 8.61
N LYS A 70 -5.98 9.85 9.89
CA LYS A 70 -7.33 10.17 10.37
C LYS A 70 -7.80 11.59 9.99
N ASN A 71 -6.97 12.30 9.21
CA ASN A 71 -7.15 13.66 8.72
C ASN A 71 -6.75 13.77 7.24
N ASN A 72 -6.98 12.72 6.44
CA ASN A 72 -6.55 12.69 5.04
C ASN A 72 -7.08 13.89 4.26
N ASP A 73 -8.34 14.27 4.50
CA ASP A 73 -8.95 15.44 3.88
C ASP A 73 -8.26 16.75 4.28
N ARG A 74 -7.87 16.91 5.55
CA ARG A 74 -7.14 18.09 6.01
C ARG A 74 -5.76 18.16 5.36
N ILE A 75 -5.05 17.04 5.24
CA ILE A 75 -3.77 16.99 4.52
C ILE A 75 -3.98 17.37 3.06
N ILE A 76 -4.92 16.72 2.37
CA ILE A 76 -5.24 16.96 0.96
C ILE A 76 -5.57 18.45 0.73
N ASN A 77 -6.44 19.03 1.55
CA ASN A 77 -6.84 20.42 1.44
C ASN A 77 -5.68 21.38 1.70
N THR A 78 -4.87 21.13 2.74
CA THR A 78 -3.68 21.94 3.02
C THR A 78 -2.65 21.83 1.90
N MET A 79 -2.40 20.64 1.35
CA MET A 79 -1.47 20.46 0.23
C MET A 79 -1.94 21.23 -1.00
N HIS A 80 -3.22 21.14 -1.37
CA HIS A 80 -3.80 21.91 -2.48
C HIS A 80 -3.63 23.41 -2.30
N LYS A 81 -3.93 23.92 -1.11
CA LYS A 81 -3.73 25.33 -0.76
C LYS A 81 -2.26 25.73 -0.89
N ASN A 82 -1.36 24.96 -0.28
CA ASN A 82 0.07 25.25 -0.28
C ASN A 82 0.67 25.22 -1.69
N ILE A 83 0.29 24.24 -2.52
CA ILE A 83 0.70 24.15 -3.93
C ILE A 83 0.28 25.41 -4.69
N SER A 84 -1.00 25.78 -4.56
CA SER A 84 -1.56 26.94 -5.26
C SER A 84 -0.88 28.25 -4.83
N SER A 85 -0.68 28.44 -3.52
CA SER A 85 0.03 29.58 -2.96
C SER A 85 1.48 29.66 -3.46
N LEU A 86 2.24 28.56 -3.38
CA LEU A 86 3.62 28.54 -3.86
C LEU A 86 3.74 28.78 -5.37
N GLN A 87 2.81 28.27 -6.17
CA GLN A 87 2.77 28.56 -7.61
C GLN A 87 2.59 30.05 -7.89
N ASN A 88 1.72 30.72 -7.14
CA ASN A 88 1.53 32.17 -7.25
C ASN A 88 2.80 32.94 -6.85
N TYR A 89 3.43 32.58 -5.74
CA TYR A 89 4.68 33.21 -5.29
C TYR A 89 5.84 32.94 -6.24
N LEU A 90 5.92 31.73 -6.81
CA LEU A 90 6.89 31.38 -7.84
C LEU A 90 6.74 32.27 -9.08
N TYR A 91 5.51 32.47 -9.56
CA TYR A 91 5.25 33.36 -10.69
C TYR A 91 5.65 34.81 -10.38
N ALA A 92 5.31 35.30 -9.18
CA ALA A 92 5.70 36.63 -8.73
C ALA A 92 7.22 36.79 -8.68
N ILE A 93 7.96 35.81 -8.16
CA ILE A 93 9.43 35.81 -8.13
C ILE A 93 10.00 35.81 -9.54
N LYS A 94 9.53 34.94 -10.44
CA LYS A 94 10.00 34.87 -11.83
C LYS A 94 9.82 36.17 -12.61
N SER A 95 8.85 36.98 -12.23
CA SER A 95 8.60 38.29 -12.84
C SER A 95 9.55 39.40 -12.38
N LEU A 96 10.39 39.14 -11.36
CA LEU A 96 11.37 40.10 -10.86
C LEU A 96 12.63 40.06 -11.73
N ASN A 97 13.22 41.23 -11.97
CA ASN A 97 14.50 41.34 -12.67
C ASN A 97 15.63 41.44 -11.63
N PRO A 98 16.40 40.36 -11.38
CA PRO A 98 17.55 40.43 -10.50
C PRO A 98 18.68 41.26 -11.14
N SER A 99 19.46 41.96 -10.32
CA SER A 99 20.74 42.47 -10.80
C SER A 99 21.74 41.31 -10.95
N THR A 100 22.80 41.51 -11.73
CA THR A 100 23.88 40.52 -11.92
C THR A 100 24.45 39.99 -10.59
N LYS A 101 24.45 40.84 -9.55
CA LYS A 101 24.88 40.48 -8.19
C LYS A 101 24.05 39.36 -7.54
N TYR A 102 22.77 39.22 -7.87
CA TYR A 102 21.83 38.30 -7.22
C TYR A 102 21.24 37.27 -8.19
N ALA A 103 21.78 37.14 -9.40
CA ALA A 103 21.23 36.26 -10.43
C ALA A 103 21.21 34.79 -9.97
N ASN A 104 22.31 34.31 -9.39
CA ASN A 104 22.44 32.93 -8.93
C ASN A 104 21.51 32.64 -7.74
N GLU A 105 21.46 33.52 -6.75
CA GLU A 105 20.56 33.36 -5.60
C GLU A 105 19.09 33.43 -6.02
N HIS A 106 18.77 34.23 -7.04
CA HIS A 106 17.43 34.31 -7.61
C HIS A 106 17.04 33.02 -8.33
N GLU A 107 17.94 32.43 -9.11
CA GLU A 107 17.73 31.14 -9.75
C GLU A 107 17.59 30.01 -8.72
N ASN A 108 18.45 29.98 -7.69
CA ASN A 108 18.33 29.05 -6.58
C ASN A 108 17.01 29.18 -5.84
N LEU A 109 16.51 30.41 -5.64
CA LEU A 109 15.17 30.61 -5.07
C LEU A 109 14.07 29.99 -5.94
N ILE A 110 14.13 30.22 -7.26
CA ILE A 110 13.17 29.63 -8.21
C ILE A 110 13.20 28.10 -8.11
N ASN A 111 14.39 27.50 -8.16
CA ASN A 111 14.57 26.05 -8.13
C ASN A 111 14.15 25.44 -6.78
N GLY A 112 14.44 26.14 -5.68
CA GLY A 112 14.01 25.74 -4.33
C GLY A 112 12.49 25.77 -4.18
N VAL A 113 11.83 26.83 -4.66
CA VAL A 113 10.36 26.93 -4.61
C VAL A 113 9.70 25.89 -5.53
N GLN A 114 10.27 25.63 -6.71
CA GLN A 114 9.80 24.56 -7.60
C GLN A 114 9.90 23.18 -6.92
N SER A 115 11.03 22.89 -6.28
CA SER A 115 11.22 21.64 -5.53
C SER A 115 10.27 21.54 -4.34
N ASN A 116 10.01 22.64 -3.64
CA ASN A 116 9.05 22.70 -2.54
C ASN A 116 7.61 22.42 -2.99
N ILE A 117 7.22 22.90 -4.17
CA ILE A 117 5.93 22.54 -4.79
C ILE A 117 5.85 21.02 -5.03
N LEU A 118 6.96 20.40 -5.46
CA LEU A 118 7.01 18.96 -5.69
C LEU A 118 6.87 18.14 -4.40
N ILE A 119 7.43 18.61 -3.28
CA ILE A 119 7.20 18.02 -1.94
C ILE A 119 5.71 17.89 -1.68
N TYR A 120 4.96 19.00 -1.75
CA TYR A 120 3.53 18.99 -1.44
C TYR A 120 2.69 18.23 -2.46
N LYS A 121 3.06 18.25 -3.75
CA LYS A 121 2.43 17.39 -4.77
C LYS A 121 2.62 15.92 -4.47
N GLN A 122 3.80 15.52 -4.01
CA GLN A 122 4.10 14.13 -3.69
C GLN A 122 3.33 13.66 -2.45
N VAL A 123 3.28 14.50 -1.40
CA VAL A 123 2.44 14.24 -0.21
C VAL A 123 0.97 14.07 -0.62
N LEU A 124 0.44 14.98 -1.44
CA LEU A 124 -0.93 14.91 -1.95
C LEU A 124 -1.20 13.61 -2.73
N SER A 125 -0.27 13.21 -3.60
CA SER A 125 -0.38 11.99 -4.40
C SER A 125 -0.44 10.73 -3.53
N ILE A 126 0.46 10.63 -2.55
CA ILE A 126 0.50 9.51 -1.59
C ILE A 126 -0.79 9.49 -0.78
N ALA A 127 -1.22 10.63 -0.24
CA ALA A 127 -2.43 10.77 0.56
C ALA A 127 -3.69 10.28 -0.16
N LYS A 128 -3.83 10.62 -1.46
CA LYS A 128 -4.97 10.19 -2.29
C LYS A 128 -4.96 8.71 -2.67
N SER A 129 -3.78 8.10 -2.75
CA SER A 129 -3.62 6.74 -3.26
C SER A 129 -3.39 5.70 -2.16
N ILE A 130 -3.30 6.10 -0.90
CA ILE A 130 -2.80 5.25 0.20
C ILE A 130 -3.55 3.92 0.40
N GLU A 131 -4.84 3.88 0.05
CA GLU A 131 -5.67 2.67 0.17
C GLU A 131 -5.44 1.66 -0.96
N ASN A 132 -4.87 2.10 -2.08
CA ASN A 132 -4.72 1.30 -3.29
C ASN A 132 -3.31 1.25 -3.86
N ILE A 133 -2.38 2.01 -3.27
CA ILE A 133 -0.98 2.05 -3.68
C ILE A 133 -0.31 0.70 -3.40
N ASP A 134 0.39 0.17 -4.40
CA ASP A 134 1.25 -1.01 -4.20
C ASP A 134 2.58 -0.60 -3.55
N GLY A 135 3.28 -1.58 -2.95
CA GLY A 135 4.51 -1.32 -2.21
C GLY A 135 5.65 -0.74 -3.06
N LYS A 136 5.73 -1.09 -4.35
CA LYS A 136 6.78 -0.59 -5.26
C LYS A 136 6.52 0.87 -5.63
N THR A 137 5.27 1.21 -5.94
CA THR A 137 4.85 2.58 -6.23
C THR A 137 4.98 3.49 -5.01
N LEU A 138 4.65 2.98 -3.82
CA LEU A 138 4.87 3.74 -2.58
C LEU A 138 6.34 4.02 -2.33
N ASN A 139 7.22 3.03 -2.46
CA ASN A 139 8.65 3.23 -2.22
C ASN A 139 9.23 4.29 -3.17
N ARG A 140 8.90 4.24 -4.46
CA ARG A 140 9.29 5.28 -5.43
C ARG A 140 8.79 6.66 -5.01
N SER A 141 7.52 6.75 -4.63
CA SER A 141 6.89 8.00 -4.18
C SER A 141 7.59 8.59 -2.95
N LEU A 142 8.04 7.76 -2.02
CA LEU A 142 8.78 8.19 -0.83
C LEU A 142 10.22 8.60 -1.16
N THR A 143 10.88 7.89 -2.08
CA THR A 143 12.20 8.28 -2.59
C THR A 143 12.16 9.62 -3.31
N ASP A 144 11.15 9.85 -4.15
CA ASP A 144 10.94 11.13 -4.83
C ASP A 144 10.68 12.24 -3.81
N LEU A 145 9.90 11.98 -2.77
CA LEU A 145 9.68 12.94 -1.68
C LEU A 145 10.99 13.33 -0.98
N ASP A 146 11.84 12.35 -0.64
CA ASP A 146 13.15 12.61 -0.03
C ASP A 146 14.07 13.42 -0.95
N LYS A 147 14.06 13.10 -2.24
CA LYS A 147 14.78 13.88 -3.25
C LYS A 147 14.30 15.33 -3.26
N TYR A 148 13.00 15.59 -3.33
CA TYR A 148 12.46 16.95 -3.36
C TYR A 148 12.75 17.73 -2.07
N ILE A 149 12.75 17.06 -0.91
CA ILE A 149 13.18 17.66 0.36
C ILE A 149 14.65 18.09 0.29
N ASN A 150 15.53 17.19 -0.13
CA ASN A 150 16.97 17.46 -0.22
C ASN A 150 17.27 18.57 -1.25
N ASP A 151 16.64 18.52 -2.41
CA ASP A 151 16.78 19.56 -3.45
C ASP A 151 16.35 20.93 -2.92
N THR A 152 15.20 20.99 -2.22
CA THR A 152 14.70 22.22 -1.60
C THR A 152 15.68 22.78 -0.57
N LEU A 153 16.18 21.94 0.34
CA LEU A 153 17.15 22.34 1.36
C LEU A 153 18.47 22.84 0.74
N ASN A 154 18.97 22.13 -0.28
CA ASN A 154 20.18 22.51 -1.00
C ASN A 154 20.03 23.88 -1.66
N PHE A 155 18.95 24.10 -2.44
CA PHE A 155 18.72 25.38 -3.09
C PHE A 155 18.51 26.53 -2.10
N TYR A 156 17.72 26.31 -1.03
CA TYR A 156 17.50 27.34 -0.02
C TYR A 156 18.77 27.71 0.74
N SER A 157 19.66 26.74 1.01
CA SER A 157 20.93 27.00 1.70
C SER A 157 21.90 27.90 0.91
N GLN A 158 21.75 27.96 -0.41
CA GLN A 158 22.61 28.76 -1.29
C GLN A 158 22.14 30.22 -1.45
N ILE A 159 21.07 30.63 -0.76
CA ILE A 159 20.52 31.97 -0.89
C ILE A 159 21.13 32.89 0.18
N SER A 160 22.08 33.73 -0.24
CA SER A 160 22.80 34.68 0.61
C SER A 160 22.41 36.15 0.37
N ILE A 161 21.11 36.43 0.34
CA ILE A 161 20.61 37.81 0.16
C ILE A 161 20.48 38.47 1.54
N ARG A 162 21.07 39.65 1.72
CA ARG A 162 21.08 40.37 3.01
C ARG A 162 19.65 40.59 3.53
N ASN A 163 19.42 40.21 4.80
CA ASN A 163 18.14 40.29 5.51
C ASN A 163 17.03 39.43 4.90
N VAL A 164 17.40 38.36 4.21
CA VAL A 164 16.50 37.40 3.59
C VAL A 164 16.85 36.03 4.12
N LYS A 165 15.86 35.34 4.69
CA LYS A 165 16.01 33.96 5.12
C LYS A 165 14.82 33.18 4.59
N ILE A 166 15.10 32.11 3.85
CA ILE A 166 14.12 31.12 3.42
C ILE A 166 14.56 29.78 3.96
N ASP A 167 13.63 29.05 4.55
CA ASP A 167 13.91 27.75 5.13
C ASP A 167 12.71 26.82 5.01
N LEU A 168 13.00 25.52 5.10
CA LEU A 168 12.01 24.51 5.40
C LEU A 168 12.14 24.22 6.90
N PRO A 169 11.27 24.77 7.76
CA PRO A 169 11.47 24.75 9.19
C PRO A 169 11.34 23.33 9.75
N SER A 170 11.89 23.13 10.97
CA SER A 170 11.99 21.82 11.61
C SER A 170 10.63 21.13 11.77
N GLU A 171 9.60 21.91 12.00
CA GLU A 171 8.21 21.50 12.15
C GLU A 171 7.68 20.88 10.86
N THR A 172 8.02 21.47 9.71
CA THR A 172 7.70 20.94 8.38
C THR A 172 8.44 19.64 8.13
N LEU A 173 9.73 19.58 8.46
CA LEU A 173 10.53 18.36 8.33
C LEU A 173 9.97 17.23 9.21
N ASN A 174 9.56 17.54 10.44
CA ASN A 174 8.94 16.60 11.36
C ASN A 174 7.59 16.09 10.83
N PHE A 175 6.77 16.98 10.27
CA PHE A 175 5.53 16.60 9.58
C PHE A 175 5.83 15.63 8.42
N LEU A 176 6.78 15.97 7.54
CA LEU A 176 7.11 15.14 6.38
C LEU A 176 7.64 13.76 6.78
N ASN A 177 8.51 13.70 7.79
CA ASN A 177 9.01 12.43 8.32
C ASN A 177 7.90 11.58 8.95
N SER A 178 7.02 12.20 9.73
CA SER A 178 5.87 11.52 10.33
C SER A 178 4.90 10.99 9.26
N PHE A 179 4.66 11.78 8.22
CA PHE A 179 3.84 11.40 7.08
C PHE A 179 4.41 10.18 6.36
N LYS A 180 5.72 10.18 6.04
CA LYS A 180 6.40 9.03 5.40
C LYS A 180 6.21 7.75 6.21
N ASN A 181 6.47 7.82 7.52
CA ASN A 181 6.36 6.66 8.41
C ASN A 181 4.94 6.10 8.47
N LEU A 182 3.93 6.97 8.55
CA LEU A 182 2.55 6.54 8.54
C LEU A 182 2.11 5.98 7.18
N ALA A 183 2.51 6.61 6.08
CA ALA A 183 2.20 6.10 4.75
C ALA A 183 2.73 4.66 4.58
N GLN A 184 3.95 4.39 5.04
CA GLN A 184 4.52 3.03 5.05
C GLN A 184 3.72 2.08 5.94
N LYS A 185 3.37 2.48 7.18
CA LYS A 185 2.58 1.64 8.10
C LYS A 185 1.21 1.29 7.51
N GLN A 186 0.49 2.29 7.00
CA GLN A 186 -0.85 2.11 6.44
C GLN A 186 -0.83 1.24 5.19
N ALA A 187 0.10 1.48 4.26
CA ALA A 187 0.21 0.64 3.07
C ALA A 187 0.58 -0.82 3.40
N LYS A 188 1.47 -1.05 4.36
CA LYS A 188 1.79 -2.41 4.84
C LYS A 188 0.55 -3.10 5.41
N ALA A 189 -0.23 -2.40 6.24
CA ALA A 189 -1.48 -2.94 6.78
C ALA A 189 -2.45 -3.30 5.64
N THR A 190 -2.68 -2.39 4.70
CA THR A 190 -3.57 -2.62 3.55
C THR A 190 -3.13 -3.80 2.68
N ILE A 191 -1.84 -3.89 2.35
CA ILE A 191 -1.28 -4.99 1.56
C ILE A 191 -1.44 -6.31 2.32
N SER A 192 -1.12 -6.34 3.62
CA SER A 192 -1.29 -7.52 4.46
C SER A 192 -2.74 -7.99 4.49
N THR A 193 -3.70 -7.07 4.64
CA THR A 193 -5.14 -7.37 4.61
C THR A 193 -5.57 -7.91 3.24
N LYS A 194 -5.10 -7.31 2.13
CA LYS A 194 -5.41 -7.77 0.76
C LYS A 194 -4.85 -9.18 0.52
N VAL A 195 -3.61 -9.46 0.93
CA VAL A 195 -2.99 -10.78 0.83
C VAL A 195 -3.75 -11.80 1.67
N THR A 196 -4.09 -11.46 2.91
CA THR A 196 -4.85 -12.34 3.81
C THR A 196 -6.21 -12.66 3.20
N LYS A 197 -6.95 -11.65 2.72
CA LYS A 197 -8.24 -11.84 2.05
C LYS A 197 -8.12 -12.75 0.83
N HIS A 198 -7.12 -12.52 -0.03
CA HIS A 198 -6.90 -13.36 -1.21
C HIS A 198 -6.60 -14.81 -0.84
N LYS A 199 -5.72 -15.05 0.15
CA LYS A 199 -5.44 -16.40 0.66
C LYS A 199 -6.69 -17.07 1.22
N THR A 200 -7.50 -16.35 2.00
CA THR A 200 -8.77 -16.84 2.54
C THR A 200 -9.77 -17.19 1.45
N THR A 201 -9.95 -16.34 0.45
CA THR A 201 -10.85 -16.63 -0.69
C THR A 201 -10.39 -17.85 -1.48
N ASN A 202 -9.10 -17.96 -1.79
CA ASN A 202 -8.57 -19.13 -2.48
C ASN A 202 -8.78 -20.41 -1.67
N PHE A 203 -8.57 -20.33 -0.34
CA PHE A 203 -8.82 -21.45 0.55
C PHE A 203 -10.29 -21.86 0.55
N ILE A 204 -11.22 -20.90 0.66
CA ILE A 204 -12.66 -21.15 0.61
C ILE A 204 -13.06 -21.84 -0.69
N ASN A 205 -12.63 -21.30 -1.83
CA ASN A 205 -13.00 -21.86 -3.14
C ASN A 205 -12.49 -23.30 -3.29
N TYR A 206 -11.23 -23.53 -2.93
CA TYR A 206 -10.63 -24.86 -3.04
C TYR A 206 -11.27 -25.87 -2.09
N LEU A 207 -11.52 -25.50 -0.84
CA LEU A 207 -12.17 -26.38 0.14
C LEU A 207 -13.62 -26.68 -0.26
N ASN A 208 -14.31 -25.71 -0.87
CA ASN A 208 -15.64 -25.91 -1.43
C ASN A 208 -15.64 -26.94 -2.56
N ASP A 209 -14.67 -26.85 -3.48
CA ASP A 209 -14.54 -27.80 -4.58
C ASP A 209 -14.23 -29.22 -4.08
N ILE A 210 -13.36 -29.37 -3.07
CA ILE A 210 -13.07 -30.68 -2.48
C ILE A 210 -14.29 -31.22 -1.71
N SER A 211 -15.00 -30.37 -0.97
CA SER A 211 -16.23 -30.77 -0.28
C SER A 211 -17.30 -31.29 -1.25
N ILE A 212 -17.48 -30.65 -2.41
CA ILE A 212 -18.41 -31.13 -3.44
C ILE A 212 -17.95 -32.50 -3.97
N LYS A 213 -16.66 -32.67 -4.26
CA LYS A 213 -16.11 -33.96 -4.71
C LYS A 213 -16.30 -35.05 -3.66
N PHE A 214 -16.09 -34.74 -2.39
CA PHE A 214 -16.35 -35.67 -1.29
C PHE A 214 -17.83 -36.01 -1.20
N ASN A 215 -18.74 -35.04 -1.30
CA ASN A 215 -20.18 -35.30 -1.28
C ASN A 215 -20.64 -36.25 -2.39
N ASN A 216 -20.02 -36.15 -3.57
CA ASN A 216 -20.31 -37.03 -4.71
C ASN A 216 -19.65 -38.42 -4.57
N LEU A 217 -18.54 -38.50 -3.83
CA LEU A 217 -17.84 -39.75 -3.54
C LEU A 217 -18.54 -40.53 -2.42
N LYS A 218 -19.04 -39.83 -1.39
CA LYS A 218 -19.67 -40.42 -0.21
C LYS A 218 -20.92 -41.21 -0.63
N LYS A 219 -20.89 -42.51 -0.37
CA LYS A 219 -22.02 -43.44 -0.61
C LYS A 219 -22.36 -44.23 0.65
N ASP A 220 -23.65 -44.47 0.84
CA ASP A 220 -24.14 -45.47 1.78
C ASP A 220 -24.15 -46.84 1.08
N TYR A 221 -23.11 -47.63 1.29
CA TYR A 221 -23.06 -49.01 0.79
C TYR A 221 -23.89 -49.97 1.66
N ILE A 222 -24.25 -49.59 2.89
CA ILE A 222 -25.00 -50.45 3.82
C ILE A 222 -26.45 -50.57 3.39
N SER A 223 -27.07 -49.48 2.89
CA SER A 223 -28.43 -49.52 2.37
C SER A 223 -28.58 -50.46 1.17
N ASP A 224 -27.51 -50.58 0.38
CA ASP A 224 -27.54 -51.20 -0.94
C ASP A 224 -26.85 -52.58 -0.98
N ILE A 225 -26.26 -53.03 0.13
CA ILE A 225 -25.42 -54.23 0.18
C ILE A 225 -26.17 -55.48 -0.27
N THR A 226 -27.40 -55.70 0.19
CA THR A 226 -28.16 -56.91 -0.14
C THR A 226 -28.50 -56.97 -1.62
N THR A 227 -28.99 -55.87 -2.19
CA THR A 227 -29.32 -55.75 -3.61
C THR A 227 -28.07 -55.79 -4.49
N GLY A 228 -26.97 -55.18 -4.03
CA GLY A 228 -25.69 -55.14 -4.72
C GLY A 228 -25.03 -56.51 -4.80
N LEU A 229 -25.09 -57.29 -3.72
CA LEU A 229 -24.59 -58.66 -3.68
C LEU A 229 -25.41 -59.59 -4.57
N GLU A 230 -26.74 -59.47 -4.58
CA GLU A 230 -27.62 -60.26 -5.45
C GLU A 230 -27.42 -59.97 -6.95
N PHE A 231 -27.10 -58.73 -7.32
CA PHE A 231 -26.99 -58.31 -8.73
C PHE A 231 -25.56 -58.38 -9.29
N LYS A 232 -24.54 -58.02 -8.49
CA LYS A 232 -23.15 -57.85 -8.95
C LYS A 232 -22.15 -58.83 -8.31
N GLY A 233 -22.51 -59.45 -7.18
CA GLY A 233 -21.62 -60.31 -6.39
C GLY A 233 -20.54 -59.56 -5.61
N TYR A 234 -19.88 -60.27 -4.68
CA TYR A 234 -18.87 -59.73 -3.76
C TYR A 234 -17.70 -59.04 -4.48
N SER A 235 -17.12 -59.69 -5.49
CA SER A 235 -15.94 -59.16 -6.21
C SER A 235 -16.17 -57.79 -6.84
N ALA A 236 -17.35 -57.56 -7.44
CA ALA A 236 -17.67 -56.26 -8.04
C ALA A 236 -17.83 -55.17 -6.98
N LEU A 237 -18.50 -55.47 -5.86
CA LEU A 237 -18.70 -54.52 -4.77
C LEU A 237 -17.38 -54.16 -4.07
N LEU A 238 -16.51 -55.15 -3.83
CA LEU A 238 -15.17 -54.94 -3.27
C LEU A 238 -14.29 -54.08 -4.19
N ASN A 239 -14.40 -54.25 -5.51
CA ASN A 239 -13.73 -53.40 -6.50
C ASN A 239 -14.27 -51.97 -6.49
N GLU A 240 -15.59 -51.76 -6.36
CA GLU A 240 -16.19 -50.43 -6.23
C GLU A 240 -15.67 -49.71 -4.98
N ILE A 241 -15.66 -50.39 -3.83
CA ILE A 241 -15.11 -49.84 -2.57
C ILE A 241 -13.63 -49.48 -2.73
N SER A 242 -12.83 -50.35 -3.37
CA SER A 242 -11.41 -50.09 -3.60
C SER A 242 -11.18 -48.87 -4.50
N ASN A 243 -12.03 -48.66 -5.52
CA ASN A 243 -11.95 -47.47 -6.37
C ASN A 243 -12.32 -46.19 -5.60
N ASP A 244 -13.30 -46.27 -4.70
CA ASP A 244 -13.69 -45.14 -3.86
C ASP A 244 -12.61 -44.82 -2.80
N GLU A 245 -11.92 -45.82 -2.23
CA GLU A 245 -10.74 -45.63 -1.38
C GLU A 245 -9.60 -44.91 -2.12
N VAL A 246 -9.31 -45.29 -3.37
CA VAL A 246 -8.32 -44.61 -4.22
C VAL A 246 -8.75 -43.15 -4.47
N SER A 247 -10.02 -42.93 -4.76
CA SER A 247 -10.57 -41.58 -4.97
C SER A 247 -10.50 -40.73 -3.70
N LEU A 248 -10.76 -41.32 -2.53
CA LEU A 248 -10.63 -40.67 -1.24
C LEU A 248 -9.18 -40.30 -0.92
N SER A 249 -8.23 -41.20 -1.20
CA SER A 249 -6.79 -40.94 -1.06
C SER A 249 -6.33 -39.80 -1.97
N ALA A 250 -6.86 -39.72 -3.20
CA ALA A 250 -6.61 -38.60 -4.10
C ALA A 250 -7.19 -37.27 -3.55
N LEU A 251 -8.36 -37.28 -2.92
CA LEU A 251 -8.92 -36.09 -2.25
C LEU A 251 -8.05 -35.65 -1.05
N ARG A 252 -7.57 -36.57 -0.23
CA ARG A 252 -6.65 -36.26 0.89
C ARG A 252 -5.32 -35.68 0.38
N SER A 253 -4.79 -36.24 -0.70
CA SER A 253 -3.58 -35.72 -1.36
C SER A 253 -3.79 -34.30 -1.89
N ASN A 254 -4.92 -34.02 -2.53
CA ASN A 254 -5.30 -32.68 -2.97
C ASN A 254 -5.47 -31.71 -1.79
N LEU A 255 -6.03 -32.19 -0.68
CA LEU A 255 -6.16 -31.37 0.52
C LEU A 255 -4.81 -31.01 1.15
N SER A 256 -3.79 -31.88 1.05
CA SER A 256 -2.48 -31.65 1.66
C SER A 256 -1.65 -30.51 1.04
N ILE A 257 -1.98 -30.11 -0.20
CA ILE A 257 -1.23 -29.06 -0.93
C ILE A 257 -1.77 -27.65 -0.69
N ILE A 258 -2.88 -27.49 0.06
CA ILE A 258 -3.48 -26.19 0.32
C ILE A 258 -2.75 -25.41 1.42
N SER A 259 -2.53 -24.12 1.19
CA SER A 259 -2.12 -23.20 2.27
C SER A 259 -3.32 -22.86 3.14
N VAL A 260 -3.31 -23.28 4.41
CA VAL A 260 -4.38 -23.00 5.37
C VAL A 260 -4.21 -21.61 6.00
N PRO A 261 -5.19 -20.69 5.89
CA PRO A 261 -5.19 -19.44 6.64
C PRO A 261 -5.21 -19.69 8.15
N ARG A 262 -4.56 -18.82 8.94
CA ARG A 262 -4.42 -19.02 10.40
C ARG A 262 -5.75 -19.19 11.14
N ASN A 263 -6.82 -18.56 10.67
CA ASN A 263 -8.17 -18.63 11.24
C ASN A 263 -9.01 -19.79 10.69
N ALA A 264 -8.48 -20.60 9.78
CA ALA A 264 -9.20 -21.68 9.10
C ALA A 264 -8.86 -23.08 9.63
N ASN A 265 -7.91 -23.21 10.56
CA ASN A 265 -7.43 -24.51 11.07
C ASN A 265 -8.58 -25.39 11.55
N ILE A 266 -9.52 -24.86 12.34
CA ILE A 266 -10.65 -25.63 12.87
C ILE A 266 -11.50 -26.22 11.73
N VAL A 267 -11.77 -25.45 10.68
CA VAL A 267 -12.54 -25.92 9.52
C VAL A 267 -11.77 -26.99 8.75
N PHE A 268 -10.48 -26.75 8.53
CA PHE A 268 -9.59 -27.68 7.84
C PHE A 268 -9.49 -29.02 8.58
N ASP A 269 -9.23 -28.98 9.89
CA ASP A 269 -9.07 -30.17 10.73
C ASP A 269 -10.37 -30.99 10.80
N ASN A 270 -11.53 -30.33 10.86
CA ASN A 270 -12.83 -31.01 10.81
C ASN A 270 -13.06 -31.71 9.48
N PHE A 271 -12.68 -31.09 8.37
CA PHE A 271 -12.81 -31.74 7.07
C PHE A 271 -11.85 -32.93 6.92
N CYS A 272 -10.61 -32.80 7.40
CA CYS A 272 -9.67 -33.93 7.48
C CYS A 272 -10.27 -35.09 8.28
N LYS A 273 -10.86 -34.80 9.45
CA LYS A 273 -11.57 -35.79 10.25
C LYS A 273 -12.71 -36.46 9.48
N THR A 274 -13.50 -35.72 8.71
CA THR A 274 -14.55 -36.32 7.86
C THR A 274 -13.97 -37.33 6.86
N LEU A 275 -12.84 -37.01 6.22
CA LEU A 275 -12.18 -37.92 5.28
C LEU A 275 -11.63 -39.17 6.00
N ASP A 276 -11.10 -39.00 7.22
CA ASP A 276 -10.58 -40.09 8.05
C ASP A 276 -11.70 -41.02 8.52
N ASP A 277 -12.81 -40.46 9.01
CA ASP A 277 -14.01 -41.20 9.40
C ASP A 277 -14.56 -42.01 8.20
N TYR A 278 -14.54 -41.44 6.99
CA TYR A 278 -15.03 -42.15 5.79
C TYR A 278 -14.08 -43.24 5.34
N ASN A 279 -12.77 -43.03 5.46
CA ASN A 279 -11.77 -44.07 5.21
C ASN A 279 -11.96 -45.26 6.16
N TYR A 280 -12.16 -44.99 7.45
CA TYR A 280 -12.41 -46.02 8.45
C TYR A 280 -13.69 -46.82 8.14
N TYR A 281 -14.76 -46.13 7.74
CA TYR A 281 -15.99 -46.78 7.27
C TYR A 281 -15.73 -47.75 6.09
N LEU A 282 -15.03 -47.30 5.04
CA LEU A 282 -14.74 -48.14 3.87
C LEU A 282 -13.87 -49.36 4.24
N GLU A 283 -12.85 -49.16 5.07
CA GLU A 283 -11.97 -50.25 5.54
C GLU A 283 -12.74 -51.29 6.34
N ASN A 284 -13.57 -50.85 7.29
CA ASN A 284 -14.38 -51.75 8.12
C ASN A 284 -15.45 -52.45 7.28
N LEU A 285 -16.09 -51.74 6.34
CA LEU A 285 -17.05 -52.33 5.42
C LEU A 285 -16.42 -53.43 4.55
N ARG A 286 -15.25 -53.15 3.97
CA ARG A 286 -14.49 -54.13 3.17
C ARG A 286 -14.12 -55.35 4.00
N TYR A 287 -13.68 -55.15 5.24
CA TYR A 287 -13.39 -56.24 6.17
C TYR A 287 -14.62 -57.12 6.38
N ASN A 288 -15.78 -56.52 6.70
CA ASN A 288 -17.02 -57.25 6.92
C ASN A 288 -17.50 -58.00 5.68
N LEU A 289 -17.39 -57.40 4.49
CA LEU A 289 -17.73 -58.06 3.22
C LEU A 289 -16.83 -59.28 2.93
N ASN A 290 -15.53 -59.18 3.18
CA ASN A 290 -14.61 -60.31 3.03
C ASN A 290 -14.95 -61.44 4.01
N ILE A 291 -15.31 -61.11 5.26
CA ILE A 291 -15.77 -62.10 6.23
C ILE A 291 -17.07 -62.75 5.73
N GLU A 292 -18.03 -62.00 5.21
CA GLU A 292 -19.27 -62.55 4.65
C GLU A 292 -19.01 -63.47 3.45
N GLU A 293 -18.16 -63.08 2.50
CA GLU A 293 -17.80 -63.90 1.33
C GLU A 293 -17.19 -65.26 1.76
N LEU A 294 -16.24 -65.24 2.68
CA LEU A 294 -15.59 -66.44 3.22
C LEU A 294 -16.56 -67.35 4.00
N THR A 295 -17.54 -66.76 4.66
CA THR A 295 -18.43 -67.47 5.59
C THR A 295 -19.73 -67.94 4.94
N SER A 296 -20.24 -67.20 3.95
CA SER A 296 -21.38 -67.56 3.09
C SER A 296 -21.09 -68.77 2.20
N SER A 297 -19.81 -69.08 1.96
CA SER A 297 -19.35 -70.30 1.30
C SER A 297 -19.49 -71.57 2.16
N ASN A 298 -19.86 -71.44 3.44
CA ASN A 298 -20.15 -72.53 4.37
C ASN A 298 -21.64 -72.48 4.79
N ASP A 299 -22.42 -73.49 4.43
CA ASP A 299 -23.90 -73.57 4.51
C ASP A 299 -24.58 -73.40 5.91
N ASN A 300 -23.86 -73.02 6.97
CA ASN A 300 -24.32 -73.13 8.36
C ASN A 300 -24.54 -71.81 9.12
N ILE A 301 -24.68 -70.66 8.44
CA ILE A 301 -24.80 -69.36 9.14
C ILE A 301 -26.22 -68.80 9.11
N SER A 302 -26.69 -68.41 10.30
CA SER A 302 -28.00 -67.80 10.49
C SER A 302 -28.06 -66.36 9.95
N LYS A 303 -29.18 -65.97 9.32
CA LYS A 303 -29.42 -64.61 8.80
C LYS A 303 -29.30 -63.50 9.86
N SER A 304 -29.49 -63.81 11.15
CA SER A 304 -29.30 -62.85 12.26
C SER A 304 -27.82 -62.56 12.56
N SER A 305 -26.93 -63.52 12.36
CA SER A 305 -25.48 -63.33 12.47
C SER A 305 -24.94 -62.39 11.39
N LEU A 306 -25.48 -62.49 10.17
CA LEU A 306 -25.14 -61.60 9.05
C LEU A 306 -25.60 -60.16 9.28
N LYS A 307 -26.77 -59.95 9.91
CA LYS A 307 -27.27 -58.61 10.24
C LYS A 307 -26.40 -57.87 11.27
N ASN A 308 -25.80 -58.61 12.21
CA ASN A 308 -24.90 -58.03 13.21
C ASN A 308 -23.51 -57.72 12.64
N LEU A 309 -23.11 -58.37 11.54
CA LEU A 309 -21.81 -58.20 10.91
C LEU A 309 -21.56 -56.74 10.49
N TYR A 310 -22.60 -56.05 10.01
CA TYR A 310 -22.51 -54.66 9.53
C TYR A 310 -22.86 -53.60 10.57
N SER A 311 -23.06 -53.97 11.83
CA SER A 311 -23.44 -53.02 12.89
C SER A 311 -22.39 -51.92 13.09
N SER A 312 -21.11 -52.30 13.16
CA SER A 312 -19.99 -51.35 13.28
C SER A 312 -19.88 -50.44 12.06
N SER A 313 -19.96 -50.99 10.84
CA SER A 313 -19.92 -50.18 9.60
C SER A 313 -21.08 -49.19 9.51
N ARG A 314 -22.25 -49.53 10.05
CA ARG A 314 -23.39 -48.59 10.13
C ARG A 314 -23.13 -47.45 11.10
N ASP A 315 -22.48 -47.72 12.23
CA ASP A 315 -22.14 -46.69 13.20
C ASP A 315 -21.00 -45.79 12.69
N ASP A 316 -20.04 -46.34 11.96
CA ASP A 316 -18.99 -45.57 11.28
C ASP A 316 -19.60 -44.61 10.24
N LEU A 317 -20.57 -45.08 9.44
CA LEU A 317 -21.26 -44.22 8.47
C LEU A 317 -22.01 -43.07 9.16
N LYS A 318 -22.70 -43.32 10.29
CA LYS A 318 -23.32 -42.25 11.07
C LYS A 318 -22.29 -41.24 11.59
N GLN A 319 -21.11 -41.72 11.98
CA GLN A 319 -20.02 -40.85 12.43
C GLN A 319 -19.50 -39.97 11.27
N VAL A 320 -19.40 -40.52 10.05
CA VAL A 320 -19.09 -39.75 8.84
C VAL A 320 -20.13 -38.65 8.60
N GLU A 321 -21.41 -38.98 8.66
CA GLU A 321 -22.50 -38.00 8.47
C GLU A 321 -22.42 -36.87 9.49
N LYS A 322 -22.27 -37.22 10.77
CA LYS A 322 -22.12 -36.26 11.85
C LYS A 322 -20.93 -35.34 11.64
N SER A 323 -19.76 -35.89 11.32
CA SER A 323 -18.56 -35.08 11.12
C SER A 323 -18.59 -34.27 9.83
N TYR A 324 -19.31 -34.72 8.81
CA TYR A 324 -19.52 -33.92 7.61
C TYR A 324 -20.48 -32.75 7.84
N GLU A 325 -21.57 -32.96 8.59
CA GLU A 325 -22.49 -31.89 9.01
C GLU A 325 -21.77 -30.84 9.86
N GLU A 326 -21.00 -31.28 10.86
CA GLU A 326 -20.18 -30.39 11.70
C GLU A 326 -19.20 -29.54 10.86
N PHE A 327 -18.54 -30.17 9.87
CA PHE A 327 -17.71 -29.46 8.90
C PHE A 327 -18.51 -28.42 8.12
N LEU A 328 -19.68 -28.78 7.56
CA LEU A 328 -20.49 -27.87 6.74
C LEU A 328 -20.92 -26.63 7.53
N ASP A 329 -21.31 -26.80 8.80
CA ASP A 329 -21.68 -25.70 9.69
C ASP A 329 -20.49 -24.77 9.98
N LEU A 330 -19.35 -25.35 10.35
CA LEU A 330 -18.13 -24.59 10.59
C LEU A 330 -17.66 -23.84 9.33
N PHE A 331 -17.77 -24.49 8.17
CA PHE A 331 -17.37 -23.91 6.90
C PHE A 331 -18.30 -22.79 6.45
N ALA A 332 -19.61 -22.93 6.65
CA ALA A 332 -20.59 -21.88 6.39
C ALA A 332 -20.33 -20.65 7.27
N ASN A 333 -20.06 -20.87 8.56
CA ASN A 333 -19.70 -19.79 9.49
C ASN A 333 -18.41 -19.09 9.09
N PHE A 334 -17.40 -19.84 8.64
CA PHE A 334 -16.13 -19.29 8.18
C PHE A 334 -16.26 -18.49 6.88
N LYS A 335 -17.13 -18.90 5.94
CA LYS A 335 -17.39 -18.16 4.70
C LYS A 335 -18.01 -16.78 4.94
N ASN A 336 -18.76 -16.63 6.03
CA ASN A 336 -19.49 -15.41 6.38
C ASN A 336 -18.68 -14.44 7.26
N TYR A 337 -17.42 -14.78 7.56
CA TYR A 337 -16.46 -13.98 8.32
C TYR A 337 -15.50 -13.24 7.39
#